data_AF-A0A2E6AU29-F1
#
_entry.id   AF-A0A2E6AU29-F1
#
_cell.length_a   1.000
_cell.length_b   1.000
_cell.length_c   1.000
_cell.angle_alpha   90.00
_cell.angle_beta   90.00
_cell.angle_gamma   90.00
#
_symmetry.space_group_name_H-M   'P 1'
#
loop_
_entity.id
_entity.type
_entity.pdbx_description
1 polymer ?
#
loop_
_entity_poly.entity_id
_entity_poly.type
_entity_poly.pdbx_seq_one_letter_code
_entity_poly.pdbx_strand_id
1 'polypeptide(L)'
;MSSDDAMVDERLSVFDDEPDLNDWFEVICGSLMAVIGIFQLISPGNLVDPDVMRWFAAAVSVSGLVWAAHGLKDMAIKEVRKSIVILEMGSKQGSVDYGLIRDVILNPDAYADFLVKEYENAYADGVITDKELEELKAIQSALGISDEDAAKMAVRSAIKSALADGKVTDEEREMIESASKGLSKAKKTKLTEALDSGEISDEVEKILQSLED
;
A
#
# COMPACT_ATOMS: atom_id res chain seq x y z
N MET A 1 11.53 -11.19 22.82
CA MET A 1 10.47 -11.19 21.80
C MET A 1 10.90 -10.19 20.74
N SER A 2 10.83 -10.57 19.47
CA SER A 2 11.17 -9.67 18.35
C SER A 2 10.21 -8.48 18.33
N SER A 3 10.59 -7.34 17.75
CA SER A 3 9.66 -6.23 17.47
C SER A 3 8.47 -6.69 16.63
N ASP A 4 8.68 -7.70 15.79
CA ASP A 4 7.66 -8.26 14.91
C ASP A 4 6.66 -9.12 15.68
N ASP A 5 7.13 -9.88 16.68
CA ASP A 5 6.26 -10.68 17.55
C ASP A 5 5.28 -9.78 18.33
N ALA A 6 5.78 -8.66 18.85
CA ALA A 6 4.96 -7.71 19.60
C ALA A 6 3.89 -7.04 18.73
N MET A 7 4.19 -6.76 17.46
CA MET A 7 3.25 -6.16 16.52
C MET A 7 2.19 -7.15 16.04
N VAL A 8 2.59 -8.42 15.86
CA VAL A 8 1.67 -9.54 15.57
C VAL A 8 0.72 -9.74 16.75
N ASP A 9 1.23 -9.79 17.98
CA ASP A 9 0.42 -9.95 19.19
C ASP A 9 -0.55 -8.77 19.38
N GLU A 10 -0.14 -7.53 19.10
CA GLU A 10 -1.04 -6.36 19.17
C GLU A 10 -2.22 -6.48 18.19
N ARG A 11 -1.99 -6.97 16.97
CA ARG A 11 -3.10 -7.19 16.01
C ARG A 11 -3.94 -8.42 16.32
N LEU A 12 -3.34 -9.47 16.89
CA LEU A 12 -4.08 -10.65 17.34
C LEU A 12 -4.87 -10.38 18.63
N SER A 13 -4.45 -9.41 19.44
CA SER A 13 -5.16 -9.00 20.67
C SER A 13 -6.55 -8.42 20.40
N VAL A 14 -6.78 -7.84 19.21
CA VAL A 14 -8.13 -7.42 18.77
C VAL A 14 -9.08 -8.61 18.62
N PHE A 15 -8.52 -9.81 18.45
CA PHE A 15 -9.27 -11.04 18.24
C PHE A 15 -9.36 -11.93 19.47
N ASP A 16 -8.74 -11.59 20.62
CA ASP A 16 -8.67 -12.45 21.83
C ASP A 16 -8.23 -13.91 21.52
N ASP A 17 -7.46 -14.13 20.44
CA ASP A 17 -7.36 -15.42 19.73
C ASP A 17 -5.96 -16.07 19.82
N GLU A 18 -5.36 -16.10 21.01
CA GLU A 18 -4.27 -17.07 21.23
C GLU A 18 -4.85 -18.51 21.27
N PRO A 19 -4.08 -19.54 20.89
CA PRO A 19 -4.40 -20.90 21.27
C PRO A 19 -4.36 -20.96 22.80
N ASP A 20 -5.53 -20.83 23.39
CA ASP A 20 -5.66 -20.61 24.81
C ASP A 20 -5.60 -21.94 25.54
N LEU A 21 -5.42 -21.86 26.85
CA LEU A 21 -5.45 -23.05 27.71
C LEU A 21 -6.78 -23.80 27.60
N ASN A 22 -7.85 -23.13 27.14
CA ASN A 22 -9.16 -23.74 26.94
C ASN A 22 -9.16 -24.73 25.76
N ASP A 23 -8.66 -24.35 24.57
CA ASP A 23 -8.61 -25.28 23.41
C ASP A 23 -7.80 -26.55 23.72
N TRP A 24 -6.64 -26.40 24.38
CA TRP A 24 -5.83 -27.53 24.82
C TRP A 24 -6.53 -28.39 25.88
N PHE A 25 -7.26 -27.75 26.78
CA PHE A 25 -8.06 -28.46 27.79
C PHE A 25 -9.17 -29.28 27.13
N GLU A 26 -9.87 -28.73 26.13
CA GLU A 26 -10.90 -29.45 25.36
C GLU A 26 -10.33 -30.67 24.64
N VAL A 27 -9.15 -30.54 24.02
CA VAL A 27 -8.46 -31.64 23.34
C VAL A 27 -8.04 -32.72 24.34
N ILE A 28 -7.42 -32.35 25.46
CA ILE A 28 -6.93 -33.31 26.46
C ILE A 28 -8.10 -34.00 27.17
N CYS A 29 -9.10 -33.26 27.63
CA CYS A 29 -10.26 -33.80 28.32
C CYS A 29 -11.14 -34.64 27.39
N GLY A 30 -11.37 -34.19 26.15
CA GLY A 30 -12.09 -34.94 25.14
C GLY A 30 -11.39 -36.27 24.81
N SER A 31 -10.07 -36.22 24.61
CA SER A 31 -9.26 -37.42 24.36
C SER A 31 -9.27 -38.40 25.54
N LEU A 32 -9.17 -37.89 26.76
CA LEU A 32 -9.23 -38.71 27.97
C LEU A 32 -10.60 -39.40 28.12
N MET A 33 -11.69 -38.65 27.90
CA MET A 33 -13.04 -39.21 27.90
C MET A 33 -13.21 -40.29 26.83
N ALA A 34 -12.66 -40.07 25.63
CA ALA A 34 -12.68 -41.05 24.56
C ALA A 34 -11.96 -42.35 24.96
N VAL A 35 -10.76 -42.25 25.54
CA VAL A 35 -9.99 -43.41 26.00
C VAL A 35 -10.71 -44.16 27.13
N ILE A 36 -11.29 -43.44 28.11
CA ILE A 36 -12.05 -44.05 29.21
C ILE A 36 -13.28 -44.79 28.67
N GLY A 37 -14.02 -44.19 27.74
CA GLY A 37 -15.16 -44.81 27.11
C GLY A 37 -14.77 -46.07 26.32
N ILE A 38 -13.70 -46.01 25.51
CA ILE A 38 -13.20 -47.16 24.75
C ILE A 38 -12.77 -48.29 25.69
N PHE A 39 -12.10 -47.97 26.80
CA PHE A 39 -11.72 -48.96 27.79
C PHE A 39 -12.94 -49.68 28.39
N GLN A 40 -13.99 -48.94 28.73
CA GLN A 40 -15.22 -49.50 29.29
C GLN A 40 -16.08 -50.26 28.26
N LEU A 41 -15.91 -50.02 26.97
CA LEU A 41 -16.50 -50.87 25.93
C LEU A 41 -15.88 -52.28 25.92
N ILE A 42 -14.56 -52.35 26.11
CA ILE A 42 -13.80 -53.61 26.10
C ILE A 42 -13.98 -54.36 27.44
N SER A 43 -13.90 -53.63 28.56
CA SER A 43 -13.96 -54.19 29.91
C SER A 43 -15.01 -53.48 30.77
N PRO A 44 -16.31 -53.77 30.59
CA PRO A 44 -17.42 -53.00 31.20
C PRO A 44 -17.58 -53.09 32.73
N GLY A 45 -16.63 -53.68 33.47
CA GLY A 45 -16.71 -53.78 34.93
C GLY A 45 -17.99 -54.46 35.45
N ASN A 46 -18.29 -54.26 36.74
CA ASN A 46 -19.45 -54.87 37.42
C ASN A 46 -20.35 -53.84 38.13
N LEU A 47 -20.21 -52.54 37.82
CA LEU A 47 -20.98 -51.48 38.49
C LEU A 47 -22.46 -51.43 38.05
N VAL A 48 -22.71 -51.83 36.80
CA VAL A 48 -24.04 -51.87 36.18
C VAL A 48 -24.11 -53.09 35.27
N ASP A 49 -25.30 -53.37 34.72
CA ASP A 49 -25.44 -54.38 33.68
C ASP A 49 -24.43 -54.12 32.53
N PRO A 50 -23.66 -55.12 32.08
CA PRO A 50 -22.60 -54.94 31.08
C PRO A 50 -23.08 -54.33 29.77
N ASP A 51 -24.31 -54.63 29.33
CA ASP A 51 -24.84 -54.08 28.09
C ASP A 51 -25.22 -52.61 28.26
N VAL A 52 -25.80 -52.25 29.41
CA VAL A 52 -26.07 -50.86 29.77
C VAL A 52 -24.77 -50.05 29.88
N MET A 53 -23.74 -50.61 30.53
CA MET A 53 -22.44 -49.95 30.66
C MET A 53 -21.77 -49.72 29.31
N ARG A 54 -21.89 -50.66 28.37
CA ARG A 54 -21.37 -50.50 26.99
C ARG A 54 -22.08 -49.37 26.24
N TRP A 55 -23.39 -49.22 26.39
CA TRP A 55 -24.12 -48.08 25.79
C TRP A 55 -23.66 -46.73 26.35
N PHE A 56 -23.48 -46.64 27.68
CA PHE A 56 -22.91 -45.44 28.29
C PHE A 56 -21.47 -45.17 27.85
N ALA A 57 -20.65 -46.22 27.79
CA ALA A 57 -19.27 -46.14 27.35
C ALA A 57 -19.15 -45.67 25.89
N ALA A 58 -20.04 -46.14 25.00
CA ALA A 58 -20.14 -45.66 23.62
C ALA A 58 -20.49 -44.17 23.57
N ALA A 59 -21.49 -43.73 24.35
CA ALA A 59 -21.90 -42.33 24.39
C ALA A 59 -20.78 -41.40 24.90
N VAL A 60 -20.07 -41.81 25.96
CA VAL A 60 -18.92 -41.07 26.50
C VAL A 60 -17.77 -41.04 25.49
N SER A 61 -17.53 -42.14 24.77
CA SER A 61 -16.48 -42.22 23.75
C SER A 61 -16.73 -41.23 22.62
N VAL A 62 -17.95 -41.23 22.07
CA VAL A 62 -18.34 -40.34 20.97
C VAL A 62 -18.31 -38.88 21.42
N SER A 63 -18.81 -38.58 22.62
CA SER A 63 -18.80 -37.22 23.17
C SER A 63 -17.37 -36.70 23.36
N GLY A 64 -16.46 -37.54 23.87
CA GLY A 64 -15.04 -37.20 24.01
C GLY A 64 -14.36 -36.92 22.66
N LEU A 65 -14.64 -37.73 21.64
CA LEU A 65 -14.11 -37.53 20.30
C LEU A 65 -14.63 -36.24 19.66
N VAL A 66 -15.92 -35.94 19.80
CA VAL A 66 -16.52 -34.70 19.28
C VAL A 66 -15.90 -33.48 19.96
N TRP A 67 -15.72 -33.54 21.27
CA TRP A 67 -15.14 -32.42 22.02
C TRP A 67 -13.67 -32.19 21.68
N ALA A 68 -12.88 -33.26 21.58
CA ALA A 68 -11.48 -33.15 21.15
C ALA A 68 -11.34 -32.64 19.70
N ALA A 69 -12.23 -33.10 18.81
CA ALA A 69 -12.26 -32.60 17.43
C ALA A 69 -12.64 -31.12 17.34
N HIS A 70 -13.51 -30.64 18.25
CA HIS A 70 -13.86 -29.24 18.34
C HIS A 70 -12.66 -28.37 18.73
N GLY A 71 -11.94 -28.73 19.80
CA GLY A 71 -10.74 -28.00 20.23
C GLY A 71 -9.64 -27.97 19.15
N LEU A 72 -9.44 -29.10 18.44
CA LEU A 72 -8.49 -29.14 17.31
C LEU A 72 -8.92 -28.25 16.14
N LYS A 73 -10.23 -28.20 15.83
CA LYS A 73 -10.77 -27.34 14.77
C LYS A 73 -10.52 -25.87 15.08
N ASP A 74 -10.80 -25.45 16.31
CA ASP A 74 -10.69 -24.04 16.68
C ASP A 74 -9.22 -23.60 16.74
N MET A 75 -8.32 -24.47 17.21
CA MET A 75 -6.87 -24.25 17.13
C MET A 75 -6.38 -24.11 15.67
N ALA A 76 -6.84 -24.97 14.75
CA ALA A 76 -6.47 -24.88 13.34
C ALA A 76 -6.98 -23.59 12.68
N ILE A 77 -8.19 -23.14 13.02
CA ILE A 77 -8.74 -21.87 12.53
C ILE A 77 -7.89 -20.70 13.03
N LYS A 78 -7.48 -20.72 14.30
CA LYS A 78 -6.61 -19.70 14.90
C LYS A 78 -5.23 -19.67 14.24
N GLU A 79 -4.61 -20.82 13.96
CA GLU A 79 -3.32 -20.91 13.25
C GLU A 79 -3.41 -20.38 11.81
N VAL A 80 -4.47 -20.73 11.07
CA VAL A 80 -4.68 -20.21 9.72
C VAL A 80 -4.83 -18.69 9.76
N ARG A 81 -5.59 -18.15 10.72
CA ARG A 81 -5.73 -16.69 10.87
C ARG A 81 -4.39 -16.02 11.17
N LYS A 82 -3.61 -16.56 12.12
CA LYS A 82 -2.27 -16.06 12.43
C LYS A 82 -1.36 -16.08 11.21
N SER A 83 -1.42 -17.14 10.40
CA SER A 83 -0.64 -17.23 9.15
C SER A 83 -1.02 -16.15 8.13
N ILE A 84 -2.31 -15.81 8.00
CA ILE A 84 -2.80 -14.74 7.12
C ILE A 84 -2.28 -13.39 7.61
N VAL A 85 -2.36 -13.11 8.91
CA VAL A 85 -1.88 -11.85 9.49
C VAL A 85 -0.37 -11.70 9.31
N ILE A 86 0.40 -12.77 9.52
CA ILE A 86 1.85 -12.77 9.28
C ILE A 86 2.16 -12.55 7.79
N LEU A 87 1.41 -13.18 6.88
CA LEU A 87 1.58 -12.99 5.44
C LEU A 87 1.27 -11.52 5.04
N GLU A 88 0.21 -10.94 5.61
CA GLU A 88 -0.16 -9.55 5.38
C GLU A 88 0.89 -8.59 5.96
N MET A 89 1.41 -8.86 7.16
CA MET A 89 2.50 -8.08 7.73
C MET A 89 3.78 -8.19 6.91
N GLY A 90 4.15 -9.40 6.46
CA GLY A 90 5.29 -9.62 5.57
C GLY A 90 5.17 -8.88 4.23
N SER A 91 3.94 -8.61 3.77
CA SER A 91 3.71 -7.78 2.58
C SER A 91 3.75 -6.27 2.84
N LYS A 92 3.59 -5.83 4.10
CA LYS A 92 3.50 -4.40 4.48
C LYS A 92 4.73 -3.87 5.21
N GLN A 93 5.66 -4.74 5.62
CA GLN A 93 6.87 -4.33 6.35
C GLN A 93 7.99 -3.92 5.38
N GLY A 94 7.90 -2.68 4.88
CA GLY A 94 9.03 -1.95 4.30
C GLY A 94 9.61 -2.44 2.98
N SER A 95 9.01 -3.44 2.33
CA SER A 95 9.41 -3.81 0.96
C SER A 95 8.84 -2.80 -0.03
N VAL A 96 9.71 -2.32 -0.91
CA VAL A 96 9.37 -1.55 -2.10
C VAL A 96 8.07 -2.08 -2.72
N ASP A 97 7.06 -1.23 -2.90
CA ASP A 97 5.79 -1.64 -3.47
C ASP A 97 5.97 -1.98 -4.96
N TYR A 98 6.27 -3.26 -5.21
CA TYR A 98 6.49 -3.76 -6.56
C TYR A 98 5.23 -3.66 -7.43
N GLY A 99 4.04 -3.55 -6.83
CA GLY A 99 2.80 -3.26 -7.54
C GLY A 99 2.82 -1.85 -8.09
N LEU A 100 3.12 -0.87 -7.23
CA LEU A 100 3.29 0.53 -7.65
C LEU A 100 4.40 0.68 -8.68
N ILE A 101 5.57 0.07 -8.47
CA ILE A 101 6.68 0.12 -9.46
C ILE A 101 6.25 -0.50 -10.80
N ARG A 102 5.56 -1.65 -10.77
CA ARG A 102 5.08 -2.28 -12.00
C ARG A 102 4.09 -1.37 -12.72
N ASP A 103 3.16 -0.75 -12.00
CA ASP A 103 2.14 0.11 -12.59
C ASP A 103 2.75 1.41 -13.15
N VAL A 104 3.78 1.97 -12.49
CA VAL A 104 4.60 3.09 -12.99
C VAL A 104 5.34 2.72 -14.27
N ILE A 105 5.93 1.52 -14.33
CA ILE A 105 6.63 1.03 -15.53
C ILE A 105 5.64 0.75 -16.68
N LEU A 106 4.44 0.26 -16.37
CA LEU A 106 3.44 -0.10 -17.38
C LEU A 106 2.71 1.11 -17.96
N ASN A 107 2.61 2.22 -17.22
CA ASN A 107 1.88 3.41 -17.64
C ASN A 107 2.72 4.70 -17.46
N PRO A 108 3.93 4.78 -18.04
CA PRO A 108 4.84 5.92 -17.81
C PRO A 108 4.19 7.26 -18.18
N ASP A 109 3.37 7.30 -19.23
CA ASP A 109 2.66 8.51 -19.66
C ASP A 109 1.67 9.03 -18.61
N ALA A 110 0.97 8.14 -17.90
CA ALA A 110 0.04 8.53 -16.84
C ALA A 110 0.76 9.11 -15.60
N TYR A 111 2.03 8.75 -15.40
CA TYR A 111 2.88 9.30 -14.35
C TYR A 111 3.72 10.50 -14.81
N ALA A 112 3.82 10.76 -16.12
CA ALA A 112 4.36 12.02 -16.64
C ALA A 112 3.46 13.20 -16.24
N ASP A 113 2.13 13.01 -16.24
CA ASP A 113 1.16 13.99 -15.73
C ASP A 113 1.42 14.34 -14.25
N PHE A 114 1.89 13.38 -13.46
CA PHE A 114 2.29 13.61 -12.08
C PHE A 114 3.50 14.55 -12.00
N LEU A 115 4.52 14.34 -12.84
CA LEU A 115 5.67 15.24 -12.89
C LEU A 115 5.26 16.66 -13.34
N VAL A 116 4.36 16.80 -14.33
CA VAL A 116 3.81 18.13 -14.72
C VAL A 116 3.16 18.81 -13.51
N LYS A 117 2.36 18.08 -12.76
CA LYS A 117 1.65 18.62 -11.59
C LYS A 117 2.62 19.03 -10.47
N GLU A 118 3.67 18.26 -10.23
CA GLU A 118 4.69 18.61 -9.24
C GLU A 118 5.48 19.86 -9.67
N TYR A 119 5.78 20.01 -10.96
CA TYR A 119 6.34 21.27 -11.47
C TYR A 119 5.36 22.44 -11.27
N GLU A 120 4.07 22.28 -11.59
CA GLU A 120 3.06 23.33 -11.36
C GLU A 120 2.99 23.74 -9.88
N ASN A 121 3.05 22.78 -8.96
CA ASN A 121 3.06 23.04 -7.53
C ASN A 121 4.33 23.77 -7.08
N ALA A 122 5.50 23.35 -7.56
CA ALA A 122 6.78 24.00 -7.26
C ALA A 122 6.87 25.43 -7.82
N TYR A 123 6.09 25.74 -8.86
CA TYR A 123 5.99 27.08 -9.43
C TYR A 123 4.86 27.91 -8.81
N ALA A 124 4.05 27.37 -7.89
CA ALA A 124 2.85 28.03 -7.38
C ALA A 124 3.14 29.24 -6.50
N ASP A 125 4.31 29.30 -5.87
CA ASP A 125 4.78 30.44 -5.06
C ASP A 125 5.75 31.35 -5.84
N GLY A 126 5.97 31.07 -7.12
CA GLY A 126 6.85 31.83 -8.00
C GLY A 126 8.35 31.64 -7.76
N VAL A 127 8.78 30.74 -6.85
CA VAL A 127 10.21 30.50 -6.54
C VAL A 127 10.50 29.01 -6.33
N ILE A 128 11.29 28.39 -7.22
CA ILE A 128 11.79 27.03 -7.01
C ILE A 128 13.02 27.06 -6.10
N THR A 129 12.94 26.34 -4.98
CA THR A 129 14.07 26.13 -4.07
C THR A 129 14.99 25.00 -4.55
N ASP A 130 16.25 25.00 -4.08
CA ASP A 130 17.22 23.93 -4.39
C ASP A 130 16.71 22.54 -4.00
N LYS A 131 15.93 22.46 -2.91
CA LYS A 131 15.35 21.21 -2.42
C LYS A 131 14.27 20.68 -3.36
N GLU A 132 13.38 21.54 -3.82
CA GLU A 132 12.33 21.17 -4.78
C GLU A 132 12.94 20.75 -6.12
N LEU A 133 14.01 21.43 -6.55
CA LEU A 133 14.72 21.08 -7.77
C LEU A 133 15.39 19.69 -7.67
N GLU A 134 15.92 19.34 -6.49
CA GLU A 134 16.48 18.00 -6.22
C GLU A 134 15.39 16.92 -6.23
N GLU A 135 14.24 17.18 -5.61
CA GLU A 135 13.07 16.28 -5.60
C GLU A 135 12.52 16.07 -7.02
N LEU A 136 12.38 17.12 -7.82
CA LEU A 136 11.94 17.06 -9.23
C LEU A 136 12.91 16.24 -10.09
N LYS A 137 14.22 16.41 -9.91
CA LYS A 137 15.24 15.60 -10.61
C LYS A 137 15.20 14.13 -10.21
N ALA A 138 14.91 13.83 -8.95
CA ALA A 138 14.75 12.45 -8.48
C ALA A 138 13.53 11.79 -9.16
N ILE A 139 12.41 12.51 -9.27
CA ILE A 139 11.21 12.03 -9.97
C ILE A 139 11.50 11.85 -11.47
N GLN A 140 12.15 12.83 -12.12
CA GLN A 140 12.54 12.76 -13.52
C GLN A 140 13.38 11.50 -13.81
N SER A 141 14.40 11.25 -12.97
CA SER A 141 15.27 10.07 -13.08
C SER A 141 14.51 8.76 -12.89
N ALA A 142 13.58 8.73 -11.93
CA ALA A 142 12.74 7.57 -11.67
C ALA A 142 11.78 7.24 -12.83
N LEU A 143 11.26 8.26 -13.52
CA LEU A 143 10.38 8.11 -14.68
C LEU A 143 11.14 7.89 -16.00
N GLY A 144 12.47 8.01 -16.00
CA GLY A 144 13.29 7.86 -17.21
C GLY A 144 13.09 8.97 -18.25
N ILE A 145 12.65 10.16 -17.81
CA ILE A 145 12.38 11.31 -18.67
C ILE A 145 13.68 12.02 -19.01
N SER A 146 13.87 12.38 -20.28
CA SER A 146 15.07 13.08 -20.74
C SER A 146 15.15 14.50 -20.18
N ASP A 147 16.36 15.05 -20.04
CA ASP A 147 16.56 16.44 -19.59
C ASP A 147 15.88 17.46 -20.53
N GLU A 148 15.76 17.12 -21.81
CA GLU A 148 15.09 17.95 -22.81
C GLU A 148 13.57 17.98 -22.58
N ASP A 149 12.96 16.82 -22.34
CA ASP A 149 11.51 16.71 -22.09
C ASP A 149 11.14 17.33 -20.75
N ALA A 150 11.95 17.10 -19.71
CA ALA A 150 11.79 17.75 -18.41
C ALA A 150 11.87 19.28 -18.51
N ALA A 151 12.78 19.81 -19.34
CA ALA A 151 12.87 21.24 -19.59
C ALA A 151 11.62 21.80 -20.29
N LYS A 152 11.05 21.07 -21.26
CA LYS A 152 9.77 21.46 -21.90
C LYS A 152 8.64 21.50 -20.87
N MET A 153 8.54 20.49 -20.00
CA MET A 153 7.54 20.40 -18.92
C MET A 153 7.70 21.53 -17.88
N ALA A 154 8.94 21.84 -17.49
CA ALA A 154 9.24 22.92 -16.56
C ALA A 154 8.83 24.28 -17.12
N VAL A 155 9.15 24.57 -18.39
CA VAL A 155 8.73 25.82 -19.05
C VAL A 155 7.22 25.93 -19.09
N ARG A 156 6.52 24.87 -19.52
CA ARG A 156 5.04 24.85 -19.55
C ARG A 156 4.44 25.16 -18.19
N SER A 157 4.95 24.51 -17.15
CA SER A 157 4.43 24.63 -15.79
C SER A 157 4.69 26.02 -15.22
N ALA A 158 5.87 26.58 -15.46
CA ALA A 158 6.20 27.96 -15.08
C ALA A 158 5.28 28.99 -15.75
N ILE A 159 5.04 28.84 -17.06
CA ILE A 159 4.14 29.74 -17.81
C ILE A 159 2.71 29.62 -17.30
N LYS A 160 2.22 28.40 -17.09
CA LYS A 160 0.85 28.15 -16.63
C LYS A 160 0.63 28.67 -15.21
N SER A 161 1.62 28.54 -14.34
CA SER A 161 1.59 29.11 -12.99
C SER A 161 1.54 30.65 -13.04
N ALA A 162 2.47 31.28 -13.78
CA ALA A 162 2.54 32.74 -13.91
C ALA A 162 1.33 33.38 -14.62
N LEU A 163 0.55 32.59 -15.39
CA LEU A 163 -0.68 33.05 -16.03
C LEU A 163 -1.93 32.79 -15.19
N ALA A 164 -1.84 31.98 -14.12
CA ALA A 164 -2.99 31.62 -13.30
C ALA A 164 -3.51 32.80 -12.44
N ASP A 165 -2.64 33.72 -12.05
CA ASP A 165 -2.99 34.90 -11.24
C ASP A 165 -3.22 36.18 -12.08
N GLY A 166 -2.99 36.08 -13.41
CA GLY A 166 -3.16 37.16 -14.38
C GLY A 166 -2.11 38.27 -14.31
N LYS A 167 -1.00 38.10 -13.56
CA LYS A 167 0.08 39.09 -13.44
C LYS A 167 1.45 38.44 -13.27
N VAL A 168 2.26 38.52 -14.32
CA VAL A 168 3.64 38.02 -14.28
C VAL A 168 4.56 39.02 -13.56
N THR A 169 5.13 38.61 -12.43
CA THR A 169 6.12 39.36 -11.65
C THR A 169 7.52 39.32 -12.28
N ASP A 170 8.43 40.19 -11.84
CA ASP A 170 9.81 40.23 -12.36
C ASP A 170 10.58 38.96 -11.97
N GLU A 171 10.31 38.40 -10.78
CA GLU A 171 10.87 37.14 -10.30
C GLU A 171 10.41 35.94 -11.16
N GLU A 172 9.12 35.88 -11.51
CA GLU A 172 8.59 34.85 -12.40
C GLU A 172 9.15 34.95 -13.83
N ARG A 173 9.45 36.16 -14.31
CA ARG A 173 10.12 36.35 -15.62
C ARG A 173 11.51 35.76 -15.64
N GLU A 174 12.31 36.03 -14.60
CA GLU A 174 13.67 35.49 -14.49
C GLU A 174 13.65 33.95 -14.44
N MET A 175 12.68 33.42 -13.70
CA MET A 175 12.45 31.99 -13.60
C MET A 175 12.01 31.36 -14.94
N ILE A 176 11.05 31.94 -15.65
CA ILE A 176 10.64 31.46 -16.97
C ILE A 176 11.82 31.54 -17.94
N GLU A 177 12.63 32.60 -17.90
CA GLU A 177 13.83 32.73 -18.71
C GLU A 177 14.87 31.64 -18.39
N SER A 178 15.02 31.31 -17.11
CA SER A 178 15.90 30.24 -16.63
C SER A 178 15.44 28.85 -17.12
N ALA A 179 14.14 28.56 -17.04
CA ALA A 179 13.54 27.33 -17.57
C ALA A 179 13.62 27.29 -19.11
N SER A 180 13.49 28.45 -19.75
CA SER A 180 13.48 28.58 -21.22
C SER A 180 14.87 28.48 -21.86
N LYS A 181 15.96 28.26 -21.10
CA LYS A 181 17.33 28.23 -21.65
C LYS A 181 17.50 27.29 -22.84
N GLY A 182 16.75 26.18 -22.91
CA GLY A 182 16.73 25.22 -24.03
C GLY A 182 15.87 25.60 -25.24
N LEU A 183 15.05 26.66 -25.18
CA LEU A 183 14.14 27.05 -26.27
C LEU A 183 14.80 27.98 -27.31
N SER A 184 14.34 27.87 -28.56
CA SER A 184 14.78 28.75 -29.65
C SER A 184 14.45 30.22 -29.36
N LYS A 185 15.32 31.13 -29.81
CA LYS A 185 15.21 32.59 -29.60
C LYS A 185 13.86 33.16 -30.07
N ALA A 186 13.27 32.59 -31.12
CA ALA A 186 11.96 32.96 -31.65
C ALA A 186 10.79 32.54 -30.74
N LYS A 187 10.88 31.38 -30.08
CA LYS A 187 9.87 30.93 -29.10
C LYS A 187 9.91 31.81 -27.84
N LYS A 188 11.12 32.21 -27.40
CA LYS A 188 11.31 33.11 -26.25
C LYS A 188 10.65 34.48 -26.45
N THR A 189 10.86 35.13 -27.59
CA THR A 189 10.29 36.46 -27.85
C THR A 189 8.75 36.44 -27.83
N LYS A 190 8.14 35.42 -28.44
CA LYS A 190 6.68 35.26 -28.41
C LYS A 190 6.14 34.97 -27.01
N LEU A 191 6.91 34.24 -26.21
CA LEU A 191 6.59 33.99 -24.80
C LEU A 191 6.62 35.28 -23.97
N THR A 192 7.64 36.12 -24.15
CA THR A 192 7.72 37.41 -23.46
C THR A 192 6.57 38.35 -23.86
N GLU A 193 6.22 38.41 -25.15
CA GLU A 193 5.09 39.19 -25.65
C GLU A 193 3.74 38.71 -25.07
N ALA A 194 3.58 37.40 -24.89
CA ALA A 194 2.40 36.82 -24.26
C ALA A 194 2.31 37.13 -22.76
N LEU A 195 3.44 37.02 -22.04
CA LEU A 195 3.54 37.36 -20.62
C LEU A 195 3.27 38.85 -20.37
N ASP A 196 3.62 39.73 -21.31
CA ASP A 196 3.30 41.17 -21.27
C ASP A 196 1.79 41.45 -21.48
N SER A 197 1.08 40.57 -22.20
CA SER A 197 -0.35 40.74 -22.51
C SER A 197 -1.29 40.28 -21.39
N GLY A 198 -0.81 39.45 -20.45
CA GLY A 198 -1.57 38.97 -19.30
C GLY A 198 -2.72 38.00 -19.63
N GLU A 199 -2.88 37.58 -20.89
CA GLU A 199 -3.89 36.63 -21.33
C GLU A 199 -3.25 35.38 -21.94
N ILE A 200 -3.82 34.20 -21.64
CA ILE A 200 -3.54 32.98 -22.40
C ILE A 200 -4.23 33.15 -23.77
N SER A 201 -3.53 33.76 -24.72
CA SER A 201 -4.03 33.84 -26.10
C SER A 201 -3.96 32.46 -26.77
N ASP A 202 -4.79 32.23 -27.79
CA ASP A 202 -4.77 31.02 -28.64
C ASP A 202 -3.37 30.72 -29.21
N GLU A 203 -2.50 31.73 -29.27
CA GLU A 203 -1.11 31.59 -29.73
C GLU A 203 -0.20 31.01 -28.64
N VAL A 204 -0.42 31.32 -27.36
CA VAL A 204 0.28 30.72 -26.22
C VAL A 204 -0.09 29.25 -26.10
N GLU A 205 -1.37 28.94 -26.23
CA GLU A 205 -1.85 27.56 -26.16
C GLU A 205 -1.26 26.71 -27.30
N LYS A 206 -1.15 27.28 -28.52
CA LYS A 206 -0.43 26.63 -29.64
C LYS A 206 1.07 26.46 -29.38
N ILE A 207 1.72 27.42 -28.70
CA ILE A 207 3.13 27.29 -28.33
C ILE A 207 3.29 26.15 -27.29
N LEU A 208 2.40 26.09 -26.30
CA LEU A 208 2.39 25.03 -25.29
C LEU A 208 2.11 23.65 -25.90
N GLN A 209 1.15 23.54 -26.83
CA GLN A 209 0.90 22.31 -27.59
C GLN A 209 2.10 21.91 -28.47
N SER A 210 2.82 22.87 -29.06
CA SER A 210 4.05 22.59 -29.82
C SER A 210 5.25 22.13 -28.97
N LEU A 211 5.08 22.04 -27.65
CA LEU A 211 6.07 21.48 -26.72
C LEU A 211 5.69 20.06 -26.28
N GLU A 212 4.53 19.53 -26.70
CA GLU A 212 4.12 18.14 -26.47
C GLU A 212 4.68 17.16 -27.53
N ASP A 213 5.07 17.68 -28.71
CA ASP A 213 5.79 16.97 -29.78
C ASP A 213 7.34 17.07 -29.63
#